data_AF-A0A1Y2ICG4-F1
#
_entry.id   AF-A0A1Y2ICG4-F1
#
_cell.length_a   1.000
_cell.length_b   1.000
_cell.length_c   1.000
_cell.angle_alpha   90.00
_cell.angle_beta   90.00
_cell.angle_gamma   90.00
#
_symmetry.space_group_name_H-M   'P 1'
#
loop_
_entity.id
_entity.type
_entity.pdbx_description
1 polymer ?
#
loop_
_entity_poly.entity_id
_entity_poly.type
_entity_poly.pdbx_seq_one_letter_code
_entity_poly.pdbx_strand_id
1 'polypeptide(L)'
;MGEIVNVIVAVAVVILVVRWATSGSKAESGAPSPSAVLGFRPKNVTPEMVETVHNMFPDIPSDNIRYDLLRTGSVEVTSNKIIERGFLPAPPPAYYTVYPRTTEPPAHVTSNPTSNAAAGPSKTKKTENLLTRYNLEALATGTSIGAAPEEVGGKPTVWEDSPEKREANLRERKARMILAARERLLAQQAKEKEKQAGSA
;
A
#
# COMPACT_ATOMS: atom_id res chain seq x y z
N MET A 1 1.47 34.79 59.09
CA MET A 1 2.28 34.10 58.06
C MET A 1 2.19 32.58 58.17
N GLY A 2 2.29 31.96 59.36
CA GLY A 2 2.24 30.49 59.49
C GLY A 2 0.91 29.81 59.13
N GLU A 3 -0.23 30.45 59.40
CA GLU A 3 -1.55 29.89 59.06
C GLU A 3 -1.78 29.74 57.56
N ILE A 4 -1.32 30.72 56.76
CA ILE A 4 -1.41 30.69 55.29
C ILE A 4 -0.59 29.52 54.73
N VAL A 5 0.58 29.24 55.32
CA VAL A 5 1.42 28.11 54.93
C VAL A 5 0.72 26.78 55.22
N ASN A 6 0.08 26.65 56.39
CA ASN A 6 -0.62 25.42 56.77
C ASN A 6 -1.85 25.15 55.87
N VAL A 7 -2.59 26.22 55.48
CA VAL A 7 -3.71 26.12 54.55
C VAL A 7 -3.25 25.67 53.15
N ILE A 8 -2.13 26.22 52.65
CA ILE A 8 -1.57 25.82 51.34
C ILE A 8 -1.13 24.35 51.36
N VAL A 9 -0.49 23.90 52.44
CA VAL A 9 -0.07 22.50 52.59
C VAL A 9 -1.28 21.56 52.65
N ALA A 10 -2.32 21.92 53.40
CA ALA A 10 -3.55 21.14 53.47
C ALA A 10 -4.23 21.01 52.10
N VAL A 11 -4.34 22.12 51.35
CA VAL A 11 -4.90 22.12 49.99
C VAL A 11 -4.04 21.28 49.03
N ALA A 12 -2.71 21.35 49.13
CA ALA A 12 -1.81 20.54 48.29
C ALA A 12 -1.97 19.04 48.55
N VAL A 13 -2.11 18.63 49.82
CA VAL A 13 -2.37 17.23 50.19
C VAL A 13 -3.73 16.76 49.68
N VAL A 14 -4.78 17.59 49.82
CA VAL A 14 -6.11 17.27 49.27
C VAL A 14 -6.05 17.14 47.75
N ILE A 15 -5.37 18.05 47.05
CA ILE A 15 -5.18 17.95 45.60
C ILE A 15 -4.37 16.70 45.24
N LEU A 16 -3.34 16.34 46.00
CA LEU A 16 -2.56 15.13 45.75
C LEU A 16 -3.40 13.87 45.94
N VAL A 17 -4.22 13.82 46.99
CA VAL A 17 -5.14 12.71 47.27
C VAL A 17 -6.25 12.64 46.25
N VAL A 18 -6.85 13.76 45.85
CA VAL A 18 -7.86 13.82 44.77
C VAL A 18 -7.21 13.46 43.44
N ARG A 19 -6.01 13.94 43.14
CA ARG A 19 -5.27 13.59 41.92
C ARG A 19 -4.90 12.11 41.90
N TRP A 20 -4.53 11.53 43.03
CA TRP A 20 -4.24 10.11 43.17
C TRP A 20 -5.52 9.25 43.09
N ALA A 21 -6.59 9.65 43.77
CA ALA A 21 -7.88 8.95 43.75
C ALA A 21 -8.59 9.05 42.38
N THR A 22 -8.50 10.20 41.71
CA THR A 22 -9.07 10.42 40.36
C THR A 22 -8.18 9.87 39.25
N SER A 23 -6.85 9.82 39.44
CA SER A 23 -5.92 9.19 38.49
C SER A 23 -5.84 7.67 38.64
N GLY A 24 -6.38 7.10 39.73
CA GLY A 24 -6.41 5.66 39.98
C GLY A 24 -7.61 4.91 39.40
N SER A 25 -8.56 5.60 38.77
CA SER A 25 -9.82 4.99 38.31
C SER A 25 -9.82 4.73 36.81
N LYS A 26 -8.92 3.83 36.37
CA LYS A 26 -9.21 2.96 35.22
C LYS A 26 -8.71 1.57 35.56
N ALA A 27 -9.32 1.00 36.59
CA ALA A 27 -9.34 -0.45 36.78
C ALA A 27 -10.05 -1.04 35.55
N GLU A 28 -9.21 -1.37 34.58
CA GLU A 28 -9.48 -2.23 33.44
C GLU A 28 -10.20 -3.47 33.99
N SER A 29 -11.43 -3.68 33.54
CA SER A 29 -12.14 -4.95 33.62
C SER A 29 -11.13 -6.08 33.41
N GLY A 30 -11.12 -7.12 34.26
CA GLY A 30 -10.06 -8.14 34.38
C GLY A 30 -9.75 -9.02 33.17
N ALA A 31 -9.74 -8.46 31.96
CA ALA A 31 -9.15 -9.01 30.77
C ALA A 31 -7.64 -8.70 30.80
N PRO A 32 -6.78 -9.68 30.49
CA PRO A 32 -5.35 -9.42 30.34
C PRO A 32 -5.13 -8.39 29.22
N SER A 33 -4.28 -7.40 29.49
CA SER A 33 -3.94 -6.38 28.49
C SER A 33 -3.53 -7.03 27.16
N PRO A 34 -3.96 -6.48 26.00
CA PRO A 34 -3.71 -7.11 24.70
C PRO A 34 -2.21 -7.26 24.40
N SER A 35 -1.37 -6.41 24.99
CA SER A 35 0.08 -6.52 24.88
C SER A 35 0.66 -7.75 25.61
N ALA A 36 0.08 -8.13 26.76
CA ALA A 36 0.50 -9.30 27.51
C ALA A 36 0.08 -10.61 26.84
N VAL A 37 -1.08 -10.61 26.16
CA VAL A 37 -1.60 -11.78 25.44
C VAL A 37 -0.85 -12.01 24.12
N LEU A 38 -0.57 -10.94 23.38
CA LEU A 38 0.05 -11.01 22.05
C LEU A 38 1.59 -11.04 22.10
N GLY A 39 2.21 -10.69 23.23
CA GLY A 39 3.67 -10.64 23.39
C GLY A 39 4.34 -9.47 22.67
N PHE A 40 3.55 -8.52 22.15
CA PHE A 40 4.04 -7.27 21.56
C PHE A 40 3.01 -6.17 21.79
N ARG A 41 3.45 -4.90 21.70
CA ARG A 41 2.55 -3.75 21.81
C ARG A 41 1.76 -3.59 20.50
N PRO A 42 0.44 -3.87 20.48
CA PRO A 42 -0.35 -3.74 19.26
C PRO A 42 -0.39 -2.28 18.80
N LYS A 43 -0.21 -2.07 17.50
CA LYS A 43 -0.41 -0.77 16.84
C LYS A 43 -1.90 -0.53 16.60
N ASN A 44 -2.28 0.74 16.42
CA ASN A 44 -3.66 1.08 16.06
C ASN A 44 -3.92 0.61 14.64
N VAL A 45 -4.88 -0.32 14.47
CA VAL A 45 -5.30 -0.84 13.19
C VAL A 45 -6.76 -0.49 12.99
N THR A 46 -7.07 0.22 11.91
CA THR A 46 -8.44 0.52 11.49
C THR A 46 -8.95 -0.58 10.54
N PRO A 47 -10.28 -0.81 10.48
CA PRO A 47 -10.86 -1.76 9.52
C PRO A 47 -10.52 -1.39 8.08
N GLU A 48 -10.48 -0.10 7.74
CA GLU A 48 -10.07 0.43 6.43
C GLU A 48 -8.69 -0.06 5.99
N MET A 49 -7.72 -0.14 6.93
CA MET A 49 -6.37 -0.64 6.62
C MET A 49 -6.40 -2.12 6.25
N VAL A 50 -7.24 -2.91 6.93
CA VAL A 50 -7.41 -4.34 6.63
C VAL A 50 -8.08 -4.52 5.27
N GLU A 51 -9.15 -3.77 5.01
CA GLU A 51 -9.89 -3.82 3.75
C GLU A 51 -9.02 -3.40 2.55
N THR A 52 -8.21 -2.35 2.72
CA THR A 52 -7.28 -1.90 1.67
C THR A 52 -6.32 -3.01 1.27
N VAL A 53 -5.72 -3.71 2.24
CA VAL A 53 -4.82 -4.84 1.97
C VAL A 53 -5.58 -6.02 1.38
N HIS A 54 -6.78 -6.32 1.89
CA HIS A 54 -7.60 -7.43 1.41
C HIS A 54 -8.06 -7.22 -0.05
N ASN A 55 -8.39 -5.99 -0.44
CA ASN A 55 -8.73 -5.64 -1.82
C ASN A 55 -7.55 -5.83 -2.79
N MET A 56 -6.32 -5.65 -2.32
CA MET A 56 -5.11 -5.92 -3.11
C MET A 56 -4.75 -7.42 -3.15
N PHE A 57 -5.02 -8.13 -2.06
CA PHE A 57 -4.65 -9.53 -1.87
C PHE A 57 -5.86 -10.34 -1.35
N PRO A 58 -6.83 -10.67 -2.21
CA PRO A 58 -8.06 -11.38 -1.79
C PRO A 58 -7.78 -12.81 -1.33
N ASP A 59 -6.66 -13.40 -1.75
CA ASP A 59 -6.23 -14.74 -1.35
C ASP A 59 -5.74 -14.79 0.12
N ILE A 60 -5.45 -13.63 0.74
CA ILE A 60 -4.94 -13.55 2.11
C ILE A 60 -6.10 -13.27 3.07
N PRO A 61 -6.29 -14.08 4.13
CA PRO A 61 -7.39 -13.90 5.06
C PRO A 61 -7.22 -12.64 5.92
N SER A 62 -8.35 -11.99 6.19
CA SER A 62 -8.50 -10.73 6.94
C SER A 62 -7.84 -10.78 8.33
N ASP A 63 -7.93 -11.92 9.01
CA ASP A 63 -7.31 -12.16 10.32
C ASP A 63 -5.78 -12.07 10.27
N ASN A 64 -5.16 -12.66 9.24
CA ASN A 64 -3.71 -12.67 9.08
C ASN A 64 -3.20 -11.26 8.76
N ILE A 65 -3.95 -10.54 7.91
CA ILE A 65 -3.69 -9.13 7.58
C ILE A 65 -3.73 -8.29 8.85
N ARG A 66 -4.80 -8.41 9.63
CA ARG A 66 -4.97 -7.66 10.88
C ARG A 66 -3.87 -7.97 11.88
N TYR A 67 -3.48 -9.23 12.03
CA TYR A 67 -2.38 -9.62 12.91
C TYR A 67 -1.04 -9.03 12.49
N ASP A 68 -0.73 -9.02 11.20
CA ASP A 68 0.50 -8.40 10.71
C ASP A 68 0.48 -6.87 10.87
N LEU A 69 -0.66 -6.24 10.58
CA LEU A 69 -0.88 -4.80 10.80
C LEU A 69 -0.75 -4.41 12.28
N LEU A 70 -1.13 -5.27 13.22
CA LEU A 70 -0.92 -5.01 14.64
C LEU A 70 0.57 -4.94 15.01
N ARG A 71 1.45 -5.63 14.25
CA ARG A 71 2.91 -5.56 14.43
C ARG A 71 3.54 -4.41 13.66
N THR A 72 3.19 -4.25 12.38
CA THR A 72 3.82 -3.27 11.48
C THR A 72 3.24 -1.87 11.67
N GLY A 73 1.93 -1.76 11.86
CA GLY A 73 1.18 -0.50 11.92
C GLY A 73 1.08 0.23 10.58
N SER A 74 1.47 -0.38 9.46
CA SER A 74 1.43 0.25 8.13
C SER A 74 1.00 -0.75 7.04
N VAL A 75 0.04 -0.30 6.23
CA VAL A 75 -0.47 -1.01 5.05
C VAL A 75 0.64 -1.28 4.04
N GLU A 76 1.55 -0.32 3.84
CA GLU A 76 2.64 -0.43 2.86
C GLU A 76 3.64 -1.51 3.26
N VAL A 77 4.01 -1.55 4.55
CA VAL A 77 4.96 -2.55 5.08
C VAL A 77 4.36 -3.95 4.99
N THR A 78 3.09 -4.10 5.36
CA THR A 78 2.40 -5.39 5.26
C THR A 78 2.22 -5.82 3.81
N SER A 79 1.90 -4.90 2.90
CA SER A 79 1.80 -5.18 1.45
C SER A 79 3.13 -5.62 0.86
N ASN A 80 4.24 -4.91 1.16
CA ASN A 80 5.57 -5.31 0.71
C ASN A 80 5.96 -6.69 1.22
N LYS A 81 5.64 -7.00 2.47
CA LYS A 81 5.90 -8.31 3.06
C LYS A 81 5.10 -9.43 2.39
N ILE A 82 3.85 -9.15 2.00
CA ILE A 82 3.03 -10.09 1.20
C ILE A 82 3.67 -10.30 -0.17
N ILE A 83 4.16 -9.25 -0.82
CA ILE A 83 4.80 -9.35 -2.14
C ILE A 83 6.12 -10.14 -2.05
N GLU A 84 6.93 -9.89 -1.02
CA GLU A 84 8.23 -10.56 -0.83
C GLU A 84 8.09 -12.04 -0.46
N ARG A 85 7.12 -12.39 0.40
CA ARG A 85 6.98 -13.75 0.93
C ARG A 85 5.88 -14.56 0.27
N GLY A 86 4.91 -13.91 -0.36
CA GLY A 86 3.69 -14.52 -0.90
C GLY A 86 2.64 -14.91 0.15
N PHE A 87 2.95 -14.82 1.45
CA PHE A 87 2.03 -15.19 2.52
C PHE A 87 2.28 -14.40 3.82
N LEU A 88 1.26 -14.35 4.68
CA LEU A 88 1.36 -13.82 6.04
C LEU A 88 1.35 -14.93 7.09
N PRO A 89 2.09 -14.79 8.20
CA PRO A 89 2.06 -15.75 9.29
C PRO A 89 0.66 -15.84 9.88
N ALA A 90 0.20 -17.06 10.13
CA ALA A 90 -1.07 -17.30 10.80
C ALA A 90 -1.02 -16.72 12.23
N PRO A 91 -2.07 -16.05 12.69
CA PRO A 91 -2.13 -15.51 14.04
C PRO A 91 -2.11 -16.64 15.09
N PRO A 92 -1.42 -16.44 16.22
CA PRO A 92 -1.36 -17.42 17.29
C PRO A 92 -2.74 -17.61 17.95
N PRO A 93 -3.00 -18.73 18.65
CA PRO A 93 -4.29 -18.97 19.33
C PRO A 93 -4.68 -17.86 20.31
N ALA A 94 -3.67 -17.22 20.94
CA ALA A 94 -3.85 -16.09 21.84
C ALA A 94 -4.45 -14.85 21.16
N TYR A 95 -4.32 -14.70 19.85
CA TYR A 95 -4.97 -13.62 19.11
C TYR A 95 -6.50 -13.68 19.20
N TYR A 96 -7.05 -14.88 19.14
CA TYR A 96 -8.49 -15.11 19.09
C TYR A 96 -9.20 -14.87 20.42
N THR A 97 -8.47 -14.74 21.52
CA THR A 97 -9.04 -14.35 22.82
C THR A 97 -9.32 -12.85 22.89
N VAL A 98 -8.53 -12.04 22.19
CA VAL A 98 -8.67 -10.56 22.12
C VAL A 98 -9.56 -10.17 20.94
N TYR A 99 -9.43 -10.88 19.82
CA TYR A 99 -10.16 -10.62 18.60
C TYR A 99 -10.95 -11.87 18.19
N PRO A 100 -12.19 -12.03 18.66
CA PRO A 100 -13.00 -13.19 18.29
C PRO A 100 -13.23 -13.19 16.78
N ARG A 101 -13.12 -14.37 16.16
CA ARG A 101 -13.52 -14.55 14.75
C ARG A 101 -15.00 -14.22 14.64
N THR A 102 -15.32 -13.12 13.96
CA THR A 102 -16.60 -13.03 13.28
C THR A 102 -16.62 -14.17 12.27
N THR A 103 -17.58 -15.08 12.42
CA THR A 103 -17.77 -16.24 11.55
C THR A 103 -18.02 -15.79 10.12
N GLU A 104 -16.96 -15.56 9.36
CA GLU A 104 -16.97 -15.53 7.91
C GLU A 104 -16.99 -16.99 7.43
N PRO A 105 -17.74 -17.33 6.35
CA PRO A 105 -17.88 -18.70 5.89
C PRO A 105 -16.50 -19.33 5.67
N PRO A 106 -16.30 -20.61 6.01
CA PRO A 106 -15.00 -21.25 5.92
C PRO A 106 -14.50 -21.19 4.48
N ALA A 107 -13.47 -20.38 4.23
CA ALA A 107 -12.68 -20.47 3.02
C ALA A 107 -12.10 -21.90 2.98
N HIS A 108 -12.54 -22.66 2.00
CA HIS A 108 -12.09 -24.00 1.71
C HIS A 108 -10.55 -24.04 1.69
N VAL A 109 -9.96 -24.80 2.60
CA VAL A 109 -8.60 -25.31 2.48
C VAL A 109 -8.61 -26.33 1.34
N THR A 110 -8.51 -25.84 0.10
CA THR A 110 -8.20 -26.68 -1.05
C THR A 110 -6.68 -26.78 -1.15
N SER A 111 -6.14 -27.77 -0.46
CA SER A 111 -4.97 -28.46 -0.97
C SER A 111 -5.35 -29.05 -2.33
N ASN A 112 -4.74 -28.62 -3.43
CA ASN A 112 -4.55 -29.46 -4.59
C ASN A 112 -3.49 -28.93 -5.58
N PRO A 113 -2.91 -29.86 -6.37
CA PRO A 113 -1.58 -29.75 -6.95
C PRO A 113 -1.56 -28.96 -8.26
N THR A 114 -0.34 -28.67 -8.72
CA THR A 114 0.02 -28.33 -10.10
C THR A 114 -0.97 -28.83 -11.15
N SER A 115 -1.74 -27.92 -11.72
CA SER A 115 -2.38 -28.11 -13.02
C SER A 115 -2.48 -26.77 -13.73
N ASN A 116 -1.89 -26.71 -14.92
CA ASN A 116 -1.99 -25.62 -15.90
C ASN A 116 -3.38 -24.96 -15.90
N ALA A 117 -3.45 -23.70 -15.48
CA ALA A 117 -4.64 -22.89 -15.67
C ALA A 117 -4.63 -22.31 -17.09
N ALA A 118 -5.51 -22.87 -17.92
CA ALA A 118 -5.85 -22.35 -19.23
C ALA A 118 -6.34 -20.90 -19.13
N ALA A 119 -5.88 -20.07 -20.08
CA ALA A 119 -6.34 -18.71 -20.27
C ALA A 119 -7.87 -18.68 -20.46
N GLY A 120 -8.57 -18.02 -19.53
CA GLY A 120 -9.95 -17.61 -19.78
C GLY A 120 -10.01 -16.63 -20.94
N PRO A 121 -11.08 -16.63 -21.77
CA PRO A 121 -11.19 -15.73 -22.90
C PRO A 121 -11.37 -14.30 -22.39
N SER A 122 -10.27 -13.56 -22.29
CA SER A 122 -10.33 -12.10 -22.17
C SER A 122 -11.11 -11.60 -23.38
N LYS A 123 -12.29 -11.03 -23.13
CA LYS A 123 -13.04 -10.26 -24.12
C LYS A 123 -12.03 -9.42 -24.89
N THR A 124 -11.94 -9.65 -26.19
CA THR A 124 -11.08 -8.93 -27.13
C THR A 124 -11.51 -7.47 -27.14
N LYS A 125 -11.10 -6.72 -26.11
CA LYS A 125 -10.95 -5.28 -26.24
C LYS A 125 -9.91 -5.13 -27.33
N LYS A 126 -10.35 -4.67 -28.51
CA LYS A 126 -9.46 -4.20 -29.57
C LYS A 126 -8.34 -3.45 -28.86
N THR A 127 -7.10 -3.83 -29.12
CA THR A 127 -5.92 -3.20 -28.55
C THR A 127 -5.94 -1.74 -28.97
N GLU A 128 -6.59 -0.88 -28.19
CA GLU A 128 -6.62 0.55 -28.44
C GLU A 128 -5.18 1.04 -28.39
N ASN A 129 -4.78 1.78 -29.42
CA ASN A 129 -3.41 2.28 -29.52
C ASN A 129 -3.12 3.17 -28.30
N LEU A 130 -1.91 3.09 -27.75
CA LEU A 130 -1.54 3.96 -26.62
C LEU A 130 -1.68 5.44 -26.98
N LEU A 131 -1.52 5.78 -28.26
CA LEU A 131 -1.74 7.12 -28.78
C LEU A 131 -3.21 7.56 -28.66
N THR A 132 -4.18 6.69 -29.00
CA THR A 132 -5.62 7.00 -28.86
C THR A 132 -5.97 7.12 -27.39
N ARG A 133 -5.47 6.20 -26.55
CA ARG A 133 -5.76 6.15 -25.11
C ARG A 133 -5.30 7.41 -24.36
N TYR A 134 -4.17 7.99 -24.78
CA TYR A 134 -3.60 9.19 -24.18
C TYR A 134 -3.82 10.47 -25.01
N ASN A 135 -4.64 10.41 -26.07
CA ASN A 135 -4.91 11.53 -26.99
C ASN A 135 -3.64 12.20 -27.55
N LEU A 136 -2.61 11.40 -27.88
CA LEU A 136 -1.29 11.88 -28.34
C LEU A 136 -1.14 11.94 -29.86
N GLU A 137 -2.23 11.74 -30.61
CA GLU A 137 -2.19 11.60 -32.07
C GLU A 137 -1.77 12.90 -32.78
N ALA A 138 -2.28 14.04 -32.32
CA ALA A 138 -1.92 15.35 -32.86
C ALA A 138 -0.43 15.66 -32.66
N LEU A 139 0.13 15.28 -31.51
CA LEU A 139 1.55 15.48 -31.18
C LEU A 139 2.46 14.56 -31.99
N ALA A 140 2.04 13.31 -32.20
CA ALA A 140 2.82 12.34 -32.96
C ALA A 140 2.88 12.64 -34.47
N THR A 141 1.92 13.40 -35.00
CA THR A 141 1.88 13.79 -36.43
C THR A 141 2.67 15.07 -36.70
N GLY A 142 2.87 15.91 -35.67
CA GLY A 142 3.34 17.28 -35.83
C GLY A 142 4.84 17.53 -35.68
N THR A 143 5.64 16.68 -35.03
CA THR A 143 7.06 17.01 -34.78
C THR A 143 7.87 15.76 -34.47
N SER A 144 8.92 15.51 -35.25
CA SER A 144 10.07 14.71 -34.84
C SER A 144 10.77 15.44 -33.70
N ILE A 145 10.39 15.17 -32.45
CA ILE A 145 11.10 15.72 -31.30
C ILE A 145 12.35 14.87 -31.13
N GLY A 146 13.37 15.22 -31.90
CA GLY A 146 14.73 14.69 -31.78
C GLY A 146 15.35 15.09 -30.45
N ALA A 147 14.93 14.42 -29.37
CA ALA A 147 15.55 14.52 -28.07
C ALA A 147 16.04 13.12 -27.66
N ALA A 148 17.36 12.97 -27.66
CA ALA A 148 18.06 11.76 -27.26
C ALA A 148 17.58 11.25 -25.88
N PRO A 149 17.53 9.92 -25.66
CA PRO A 149 16.92 9.31 -24.49
C PRO A 149 17.72 9.46 -23.18
N GLU A 150 18.85 10.16 -23.19
CA GLU A 150 19.70 10.28 -22.00
C GLU A 150 19.18 11.27 -20.94
N GLU A 151 18.22 12.15 -21.27
CA GLU A 151 17.66 13.08 -20.28
C GLU A 151 16.43 12.53 -19.52
N VAL A 152 16.08 11.25 -19.67
CA VAL A 152 14.95 10.62 -18.92
C VAL A 152 15.34 10.27 -17.48
N GLY A 153 16.64 10.29 -17.15
CA GLY A 153 17.18 9.99 -15.82
C GLY A 153 18.09 11.05 -15.20
N GLY A 154 18.37 12.16 -15.90
CA GLY A 154 19.41 13.13 -15.49
C GLY A 154 18.93 14.32 -14.67
N LYS A 155 17.64 14.70 -14.74
CA LYS A 155 17.10 15.77 -13.88
C LYS A 155 16.55 15.12 -12.60
N PRO A 156 16.95 15.59 -11.41
CA PRO A 156 16.38 15.07 -10.17
C PRO A 156 14.86 15.22 -10.29
N THR A 157 14.15 14.10 -10.11
CA THR A 157 12.68 14.09 -10.11
C THR A 157 12.26 14.80 -8.84
N VAL A 158 12.24 16.14 -8.87
CA VAL A 158 11.75 16.95 -7.77
C VAL A 158 10.26 16.62 -7.66
N TRP A 159 9.92 16.02 -6.54
CA TRP A 159 8.54 15.66 -6.28
C TRP A 159 7.76 16.96 -6.10
N GLU A 160 6.84 17.26 -7.02
CA GLU A 160 6.04 18.48 -6.93
C GLU A 160 5.21 18.49 -5.64
N ASP A 161 5.15 19.65 -4.98
CA ASP A 161 4.51 19.84 -3.67
C ASP A 161 2.98 19.74 -3.74
N SER A 162 2.37 20.07 -4.90
CA SER A 162 0.92 19.94 -5.08
C SER A 162 0.54 18.66 -5.84
N PRO A 163 -0.57 18.00 -5.47
CA PRO A 163 -1.02 16.78 -6.13
C PRO A 163 -1.33 17.00 -7.61
N GLU A 164 -1.90 18.14 -7.97
CA GLU A 164 -2.24 18.49 -9.35
C GLU A 164 -1.01 18.62 -10.26
N LYS A 165 0.04 19.31 -9.78
CA LYS A 165 1.30 19.48 -10.53
C LYS A 165 2.01 18.15 -10.72
N ARG A 166 1.99 17.31 -9.69
CA ARG A 166 2.55 15.95 -9.72
C ARG A 166 1.85 15.08 -10.76
N GLU A 167 0.53 15.11 -10.80
CA GLU A 167 -0.21 14.38 -11.83
C GLU A 167 0.09 14.91 -13.24
N ALA A 168 0.15 16.23 -13.42
CA ALA A 168 0.50 16.85 -14.70
C ALA A 168 1.90 16.41 -15.17
N ASN A 169 2.89 16.47 -14.29
CA ASN A 169 4.26 16.03 -14.56
C ASN A 169 4.32 14.53 -14.96
N LEU A 170 3.59 13.67 -14.24
CA LEU A 170 3.50 12.25 -14.57
C LEU A 170 2.83 12.00 -15.93
N ARG A 171 1.79 12.76 -16.27
CA ARG A 171 1.12 12.69 -17.58
C ARG A 171 2.08 13.12 -18.70
N GLU A 172 2.82 14.20 -18.53
CA GLU A 172 3.82 14.68 -19.48
C GLU A 172 4.94 13.66 -19.70
N ARG A 173 5.48 13.09 -18.62
CA ARG A 173 6.53 12.06 -18.69
C ARG A 173 6.06 10.80 -19.42
N LYS A 174 4.83 10.36 -19.16
CA LYS A 174 4.20 9.23 -19.87
C LYS A 174 4.04 9.55 -21.36
N ALA A 175 3.56 10.74 -21.70
CA ALA A 175 3.40 11.17 -23.09
C ALA A 175 4.74 11.15 -23.85
N ARG A 176 5.81 11.72 -23.26
CA ARG A 176 7.16 11.69 -23.84
C ARG A 176 7.68 10.27 -24.05
N MET A 177 7.49 9.39 -23.07
CA MET A 177 7.90 8.00 -23.17
C MET A 177 7.19 7.24 -24.30
N ILE A 178 5.88 7.45 -24.46
CA ILE A 178 5.09 6.80 -25.52
C ILE A 178 5.55 7.25 -26.90
N LEU A 179 5.83 8.55 -27.07
CA LEU A 179 6.34 9.07 -28.34
C LEU A 179 7.73 8.52 -28.67
N ALA A 180 8.67 8.55 -27.71
CA ALA A 180 10.01 8.00 -27.91
C ALA A 180 9.99 6.49 -28.21
N ALA A 181 9.11 5.74 -27.54
CA ALA A 181 8.93 4.31 -27.80
C ALA A 181 8.41 4.05 -29.22
N ARG A 182 7.48 4.88 -29.71
CA ARG A 182 6.97 4.79 -31.08
C ARG A 182 8.07 5.05 -32.10
N GLU A 183 8.85 6.11 -31.92
CA GLU A 183 9.97 6.44 -32.82
C GLU A 183 10.99 5.30 -32.85
N ARG A 184 11.34 4.74 -31.69
CA ARG A 184 12.25 3.60 -31.59
C ARG A 184 11.72 2.37 -32.31
N LEU A 185 10.42 2.07 -32.18
CA LEU A 185 9.77 0.95 -32.86
C LEU A 185 9.81 1.14 -34.38
N LEU A 186 9.46 2.33 -34.88
CA LEU A 186 9.53 2.63 -36.32
C LEU A 186 10.95 2.49 -36.88
N ALA A 187 11.95 2.97 -36.14
CA ALA A 187 13.35 2.82 -36.52
C ALA A 187 13.81 1.34 -36.52
N GLN A 188 13.34 0.52 -35.58
CA GLN A 188 13.64 -0.92 -35.56
C GLN A 188 12.99 -1.64 -36.74
N GLN A 189 11.72 -1.36 -37.03
CA GLN A 189 11.01 -1.95 -38.18
C GLN A 189 11.67 -1.60 -39.51
N ALA A 190 12.17 -0.36 -39.68
CA ALA A 190 12.91 0.04 -40.86
C ALA A 190 14.20 -0.80 -41.01
N LYS A 191 14.98 -0.93 -39.94
CA LYS A 191 16.22 -1.73 -39.93
C LYS A 191 15.97 -3.22 -40.19
N GLU A 192 14.89 -3.79 -39.67
CA GLU A 192 14.52 -5.19 -39.91
C GLU A 192 14.11 -5.42 -41.38
N LYS A 193 13.37 -4.50 -41.98
CA LYS A 193 13.02 -4.56 -43.41
C LYS A 193 14.25 -4.47 -44.30
N GLU A 194 15.19 -3.57 -43.99
CA GLU A 194 16.46 -3.47 -44.73
C GLU A 194 17.30 -4.76 -44.63
N LYS A 195 17.35 -5.37 -43.45
CA LYS A 195 18.04 -6.66 -43.26
C LYS A 195 17.38 -7.80 -44.03
N GLN A 196 16.05 -7.86 -44.07
CA GLN A 196 15.33 -8.86 -44.87
C GLN A 196 15.50 -8.65 -46.38
N ALA A 197 15.61 -7.40 -46.84
CA ALA A 197 15.84 -7.08 -48.25
C ALA A 197 17.28 -7.33 -48.73
N GLY A 198 18.27 -7.28 -47.83
CA GLY A 198 19.67 -7.58 -48.13
C GLY A 198 20.06 -9.06 -48.00
N SER A 199 19.14 -9.93 -47.56
CA SER A 199 19.35 -11.38 -47.43
C SER A 199 18.64 -12.21 -48.51
N ALA A 200 18.09 -11.56 -49.53
CA ALA A 200 17.51 -12.16 -50.74
C ALA A 200 18.37 -11.77 -51.96
#